data_AF-G0UY42-F1
#
_entry.id   AF-G0UY42-F1
#
_cell.length_a   1.000
_cell.length_b   1.000
_cell.length_c   1.000
_cell.angle_alpha   90.00
_cell.angle_beta   90.00
_cell.angle_gamma   90.00
#
_symmetry.space_group_name_H-M   'P 1'
#
loop_
_entity.id
_entity.type
_entity.pdbx_description
1 polymer ?
#
loop_
_entity_poly.entity_id
_entity_poly.type
_entity_poly.pdbx_seq_one_letter_code
_entity_poly.pdbx_strand_id
1 'polypeptide(L)'
;MRAKKTSNKGQQSNTTQVIDSEFKYLYEVPSHLVAHVPDAHPRAPHLTACGSYRPCEPNSCPMGTGCKFVHADVDYTLLEGHPVHVNYIWRHESHCTYERRPPGDVLEVLMPNNKKPVDRIPSELVLATQAVLPRRRTRVKPLSHCAHYYFNGLCHRGVACNFVHAVTVNPNVEGDLPRIFCRSHRRQQSGGSKGSTKASIKSAG
;
A
#
# COMPACT_ATOMS: atom_id res chain seq x y z
N MET A 1 -28.82 -38.56 0.60
CA MET A 1 -29.29 -37.25 1.06
C MET A 1 -28.09 -36.29 1.13
N ARG A 2 -28.05 -35.28 0.27
CA ARG A 2 -26.94 -34.31 0.20
C ARG A 2 -27.28 -33.07 1.03
N ALA A 3 -26.54 -32.84 2.11
CA ALA A 3 -26.68 -31.66 2.93
C ALA A 3 -26.27 -30.41 2.14
N LYS A 4 -27.22 -29.49 2.00
CA LYS A 4 -27.06 -28.19 1.35
C LYS A 4 -26.24 -27.30 2.29
N LYS A 5 -24.98 -27.05 1.94
CA LYS A 5 -24.11 -26.12 2.66
C LYS A 5 -24.67 -24.71 2.46
N THR A 6 -25.33 -24.16 3.47
CA THR A 6 -25.86 -22.81 3.47
C THR A 6 -24.69 -21.82 3.49
N SER A 7 -24.58 -21.01 2.44
CA SER A 7 -23.70 -19.85 2.39
C SER A 7 -24.12 -18.88 3.48
N ASN A 8 -23.20 -18.59 4.40
CA ASN A 8 -23.36 -17.52 5.39
C ASN A 8 -23.31 -16.18 4.64
N LYS A 9 -24.47 -15.57 4.37
CA LYS A 9 -24.56 -14.22 3.80
C LYS A 9 -24.03 -13.22 4.84
N GLY A 10 -23.12 -12.36 4.39
CA GLY A 10 -22.34 -11.44 5.21
C GLY A 10 -23.17 -10.59 6.15
N GLN A 11 -22.76 -10.64 7.42
CA GLN A 11 -23.09 -9.65 8.44
C GLN A 11 -22.59 -8.30 7.92
N GLN A 12 -23.50 -7.36 7.65
CA GLN A 12 -23.13 -5.98 7.33
C GLN A 12 -22.32 -5.45 8.53
N SER A 13 -21.06 -5.09 8.31
CA SER A 13 -20.26 -4.47 9.37
C SER A 13 -20.86 -3.11 9.71
N ASN A 14 -21.21 -2.87 10.97
CA ASN A 14 -21.69 -1.57 11.47
C ASN A 14 -20.59 -0.50 11.51
N THR A 15 -19.44 -0.78 10.90
CA THR A 15 -18.25 0.07 10.87
C THR A 15 -17.76 0.24 9.44
N THR A 16 -17.14 1.40 9.20
CA THR A 16 -16.49 1.80 7.97
C THR A 16 -15.00 1.93 8.24
N GLN A 17 -14.19 1.23 7.43
CA GLN A 17 -12.73 1.28 7.52
C GLN A 17 -12.19 2.55 6.88
N VAL A 18 -11.57 3.42 7.68
CA VAL A 18 -11.06 4.72 7.25
C VAL A 18 -9.60 4.87 7.65
N ILE A 19 -8.74 5.19 6.69
CA ILE A 19 -7.34 5.52 6.94
C ILE A 19 -7.23 7.01 7.30
N ASP A 20 -6.39 7.39 8.27
CA ASP A 20 -6.16 8.81 8.56
C ASP A 20 -5.53 9.56 7.37
N SER A 21 -5.55 10.90 7.45
CA SER A 21 -4.97 11.78 6.44
C SER A 21 -3.43 11.67 6.32
N GLU A 22 -2.77 11.11 7.34
CA GLU A 22 -1.32 10.86 7.35
C GLU A 22 -0.95 9.50 6.77
N PHE A 23 -1.94 8.64 6.57
CA PHE A 23 -1.86 7.25 6.16
C PHE A 23 -1.10 6.33 7.11
N LYS A 24 -1.09 6.64 8.40
CA LYS A 24 -0.38 5.85 9.42
C LYS A 24 -1.26 4.80 10.06
N TYR A 25 -2.52 5.13 10.29
CA TYR A 25 -3.45 4.27 10.99
C TYR A 25 -4.75 4.06 10.20
N LEU A 26 -5.28 2.85 10.35
CA LEU A 26 -6.62 2.47 9.93
C LEU A 26 -7.53 2.40 11.15
N TYR A 27 -8.71 3.00 11.04
CA TYR A 27 -9.71 3.04 12.07
C TYR A 27 -10.99 2.35 11.60
N GLU A 28 -11.68 1.70 12.53
CA GLU A 28 -13.05 1.22 12.32
C GLU A 28 -14.01 2.27 12.86
N VAL A 29 -14.50 3.13 11.97
CA VAL A 29 -15.42 4.23 12.32
C VAL A 29 -16.86 3.69 12.33
N PRO A 30 -17.65 3.88 13.39
CA PRO A 30 -19.06 3.50 13.38
C PRO A 30 -19.81 4.16 12.22
N SER A 31 -20.51 3.38 11.41
CA SER A 31 -21.10 3.87 10.15
C SER A 31 -22.14 4.98 10.35
N HIS A 32 -22.77 5.05 11.53
CA HIS A 32 -23.72 6.12 11.89
C HIS A 32 -23.06 7.47 12.19
N LEU A 33 -21.74 7.49 12.42
CA LEU A 33 -20.95 8.72 12.61
C LEU A 33 -20.33 9.20 11.30
N VAL A 34 -20.55 8.51 10.17
CA VAL A 34 -19.99 8.91 8.88
C VAL A 34 -20.96 9.87 8.20
N ALA A 35 -20.62 11.15 8.17
CA ALA A 35 -21.42 12.21 7.58
C ALA A 35 -21.33 12.25 6.04
N HIS A 36 -20.18 11.85 5.47
CA HIS A 36 -19.97 11.81 4.02
C HIS A 36 -19.01 10.69 3.64
N VAL A 37 -19.41 9.92 2.63
CA VAL A 37 -18.56 8.92 1.97
C VAL A 37 -18.40 9.34 0.51
N PRO A 38 -17.17 9.50 0.00
CA PRO A 38 -16.97 9.83 -1.40
C PRO A 38 -17.47 8.71 -2.31
N ASP A 39 -17.97 9.08 -3.49
CA ASP A 39 -18.34 8.10 -4.52
C ASP A 39 -17.17 7.15 -4.79
N ALA A 40 -17.48 5.85 -4.89
CA ALA A 40 -16.49 4.81 -5.08
C ALA A 40 -15.67 5.07 -6.36
N HIS A 41 -14.47 5.63 -6.21
CA HIS A 41 -13.60 5.86 -7.34
C HIS A 41 -12.80 4.58 -7.62
N PRO A 42 -12.84 4.01 -8.84
CA PRO A 42 -12.10 2.78 -9.18
C PRO A 42 -10.59 2.84 -8.90
N ARG A 43 -10.05 4.07 -8.75
CA ARG A 43 -8.64 4.36 -8.50
C ARG A 43 -8.28 4.55 -7.02
N ALA A 44 -9.24 4.74 -6.12
CA ALA A 44 -9.02 4.88 -4.67
C ALA A 44 -9.64 3.68 -3.94
N PRO A 45 -8.88 2.59 -3.71
CA PRO A 45 -9.42 1.37 -3.12
C PRO A 45 -9.70 1.50 -1.61
N HIS A 46 -9.27 2.61 -1.00
CA HIS A 46 -9.35 2.82 0.44
C HIS A 46 -9.93 4.19 0.76
N LEU A 47 -10.84 4.21 1.73
CA LEU A 47 -11.41 5.42 2.27
C LEU A 47 -10.38 6.11 3.17
N THR A 48 -10.20 7.40 2.96
CA THR A 48 -9.25 8.22 3.73
C THR A 48 -10.01 9.37 4.38
N ALA A 49 -9.71 9.67 5.64
CA ALA A 49 -10.29 10.78 6.39
C ALA A 49 -9.91 12.12 5.76
N CYS A 50 -10.87 13.04 5.72
CA CYS A 50 -10.63 14.40 5.27
C CYS A 50 -9.87 15.18 6.35
N GLY A 51 -8.68 15.69 6.01
CA GLY A 51 -7.89 16.52 6.94
C GLY A 51 -8.45 17.92 7.18
N SER A 52 -9.41 18.38 6.37
CA SER A 52 -10.04 19.71 6.53
C SER A 52 -11.39 19.64 7.25
N TYR A 53 -11.96 18.45 7.42
CA TYR A 53 -13.26 18.29 8.07
C TYR A 53 -13.10 18.31 9.59
N ARG A 54 -13.95 19.07 10.26
CA ARG A 54 -14.10 19.09 11.72
C ARG A 54 -15.38 18.34 12.09
N PRO A 55 -15.30 17.38 13.04
CA PRO A 55 -16.48 16.66 13.53
C PRO A 55 -17.60 17.60 13.96
N CYS A 56 -18.83 17.25 13.60
CA CYS A 56 -20.07 17.99 13.90
C CYS A 56 -20.16 19.39 13.26
N GLU A 57 -19.23 19.76 12.36
CA GLU A 57 -19.23 21.02 11.61
C GLU A 57 -19.31 20.75 10.09
N PRO A 58 -20.51 20.59 9.49
CA PRO A 58 -20.67 20.22 8.08
C PRO A 58 -19.98 21.14 7.07
N ASN A 59 -19.82 22.41 7.42
CA ASN A 59 -19.23 23.45 6.55
C ASN A 59 -17.73 23.65 6.76
N SER A 60 -17.10 22.85 7.63
CA SER A 60 -15.65 22.94 7.89
C SER A 60 -14.80 22.57 6.67
N CYS A 61 -15.28 21.63 5.85
CA CYS A 61 -14.65 21.26 4.59
C CYS A 61 -15.22 22.12 3.45
N PRO A 62 -14.40 22.91 2.72
CA PRO A 62 -14.87 23.78 1.64
C PRO A 62 -15.45 22.99 0.46
N MET A 63 -15.12 21.71 0.34
CA MET A 63 -15.64 20.83 -0.72
C MET A 63 -17.03 20.26 -0.40
N GLY A 64 -17.50 20.37 0.85
CA GLY A 64 -18.80 19.84 1.28
C GLY A 64 -19.02 18.39 0.85
N THR A 65 -20.17 18.12 0.22
CA THR A 65 -20.55 16.81 -0.32
C THR A 65 -19.76 16.39 -1.57
N GLY A 66 -19.04 17.32 -2.20
CA GLY A 66 -18.12 17.01 -3.31
C GLY A 66 -16.74 16.53 -2.84
N CYS A 67 -16.53 16.38 -1.53
CA CYS A 67 -15.24 15.97 -0.99
C CYS A 67 -14.89 14.53 -1.43
N LYS A 68 -13.64 14.32 -1.83
CA LYS A 68 -13.10 13.00 -2.23
C LYS A 68 -12.65 12.14 -1.05
N PHE A 69 -12.85 12.62 0.18
CA PHE A 69 -12.42 12.02 1.43
C PHE A 69 -13.63 11.82 2.35
N VAL A 70 -13.49 10.93 3.32
CA VAL A 70 -14.54 10.66 4.30
C VAL A 70 -14.65 11.82 5.29
N HIS A 71 -15.88 12.27 5.54
CA HIS A 71 -16.20 13.10 6.69
C HIS A 71 -16.84 12.22 7.75
N ALA A 72 -16.31 12.27 8.96
CA ALA A 72 -16.82 11.50 10.08
C ALA A 72 -16.86 12.37 11.35
N ASP A 73 -17.98 12.28 12.05
CA ASP A 73 -18.26 12.93 13.33
C ASP A 73 -17.64 12.10 14.46
N VAL A 74 -16.33 11.89 14.38
CA VAL A 74 -15.60 11.06 15.33
C VAL A 74 -14.30 11.72 15.75
N ASP A 75 -13.96 11.56 17.02
CA ASP A 75 -12.62 11.86 17.52
C ASP A 75 -11.73 10.62 17.31
N TYR A 76 -10.83 10.70 16.32
CA TYR A 76 -9.90 9.63 15.99
C TYR A 76 -8.93 9.29 17.14
N THR A 77 -8.70 10.19 18.09
CA THR A 77 -7.84 9.92 19.25
C THR A 77 -8.46 8.94 20.25
N LEU A 78 -9.79 8.77 20.20
CA LEU A 78 -10.54 7.84 21.04
C LEU A 78 -10.74 6.47 20.39
N LEU A 79 -10.40 6.33 19.10
CA LEU A 79 -10.51 5.08 18.37
C LEU A 79 -9.21 4.27 18.44
N GLU A 80 -9.33 2.95 18.37
CA GLU A 80 -8.17 2.07 18.24
C GLU A 80 -7.58 2.17 16.82
N GLY A 81 -6.46 2.88 16.72
CA GLY A 81 -5.69 3.02 15.49
C GLY A 81 -4.86 1.79 15.19
N HIS A 82 -5.12 1.14 14.05
CA HIS A 82 -4.35 -0.01 13.59
C HIS A 82 -3.26 0.45 12.62
N PRO A 83 -1.96 0.26 12.92
CA PRO A 83 -0.89 0.76 12.08
C PRO A 83 -0.90 0.07 10.70
N VAL A 84 -0.83 0.87 9.65
CA VAL A 84 -0.82 0.41 8.27
C VAL A 84 0.44 0.83 7.54
N HIS A 85 0.77 0.12 6.48
CA HIS A 85 1.73 0.57 5.49
C HIS A 85 1.04 0.68 4.14
N VAL A 86 1.06 1.88 3.58
CA VAL A 86 0.56 2.18 2.24
C VAL A 86 1.71 2.29 1.25
N ASN A 87 1.59 1.61 0.13
CA ASN A 87 2.60 1.61 -0.93
C ASN A 87 2.38 2.81 -1.86
N TYR A 88 3.05 3.91 -1.55
CA TYR A 88 3.13 5.05 -2.43
C TYR A 88 4.33 4.98 -3.35
N ILE A 89 4.15 5.55 -4.54
CA ILE A 89 5.28 5.91 -5.38
C ILE A 89 5.82 7.24 -4.85
N TRP A 90 6.96 7.19 -4.18
CA TRP A 90 7.63 8.37 -3.67
C TRP A 90 8.52 8.97 -4.76
N ARG A 91 8.58 10.30 -4.84
CA ARG A 91 9.51 10.99 -5.77
C ARG A 91 10.95 10.80 -5.33
N HIS A 92 11.19 10.94 -4.03
CA HIS A 92 12.46 10.69 -3.38
C HIS A 92 12.22 9.89 -2.09
N GLU A 93 13.17 9.05 -1.72
CA GLU A 93 13.06 8.22 -0.52
C GLU A 93 12.89 9.02 0.78
N SER A 94 13.40 10.25 0.83
CA SER A 94 13.24 11.18 1.97
C SER A 94 11.80 11.62 2.20
N HIS A 95 10.90 11.43 1.23
CA HIS A 95 9.48 11.75 1.40
C HIS A 95 8.73 10.61 2.11
N CYS A 96 9.32 9.42 2.21
CA CYS A 96 8.71 8.29 2.89
C CYS A 96 8.55 8.59 4.38
N THR A 97 7.31 8.61 4.86
CA THR A 97 6.98 8.94 6.26
C THR A 97 7.04 7.74 7.21
N TYR A 98 7.22 6.53 6.68
CA TYR A 98 7.34 5.32 7.47
C TYR A 98 8.79 5.10 7.91
N GLU A 99 8.97 4.48 9.07
CA GLU A 99 10.28 4.03 9.50
C GLU A 99 10.84 2.98 8.52
N ARG A 100 12.14 3.08 8.23
CA ARG A 100 12.87 2.22 7.29
C ARG A 100 14.05 1.59 8.01
N ARG A 101 14.59 0.49 7.48
CA ARG A 101 15.86 -0.03 7.98
C ARG A 101 16.98 1.00 7.75
N PRO A 102 18.02 1.01 8.62
CA PRO A 102 19.21 1.81 8.34
C PRO A 102 19.88 1.36 7.03
N PRO A 103 20.54 2.27 6.31
CA PRO A 103 21.33 1.93 5.12
C PRO A 103 22.54 1.05 5.48
N GLY A 104 23.03 0.29 4.50
CA GLY A 104 24.29 -0.47 4.61
C GLY A 104 24.20 -1.95 4.20
N ASP A 105 22.99 -2.48 4.01
CA ASP A 105 22.79 -3.86 3.57
C ASP A 105 22.01 -3.92 2.24
N VAL A 106 22.07 -5.07 1.57
CA VAL A 106 21.17 -5.43 0.47
C VAL A 106 20.43 -6.71 0.85
N LEU A 107 19.10 -6.67 0.84
CA LEU A 107 18.25 -7.80 1.18
C LEU A 107 17.88 -8.57 -0.09
N GLU A 108 17.97 -9.89 0.00
CA GLU A 108 17.41 -10.80 -0.99
C GLU A 108 15.97 -11.15 -0.61
N VAL A 109 15.01 -10.73 -1.42
CA VAL A 109 13.59 -10.82 -1.13
C VAL A 109 12.89 -11.56 -2.26
N LEU A 110 12.23 -12.67 -1.94
CA LEU A 110 11.42 -13.41 -2.91
C LEU A 110 10.14 -12.65 -3.26
N MET A 111 9.65 -12.84 -4.49
CA MET A 111 8.30 -12.42 -4.87
C MET A 111 7.24 -12.97 -3.91
N PRO A 112 6.04 -12.36 -3.84
CA PRO A 112 4.99 -12.81 -2.95
C PRO A 112 4.71 -14.31 -3.05
N ASN A 113 4.48 -14.94 -1.89
CA ASN A 113 4.34 -16.39 -1.73
C ASN A 113 5.63 -17.17 -2.05
N ASN A 114 6.80 -16.61 -1.72
CA ASN A 114 8.12 -17.23 -1.91
C ASN A 114 8.43 -17.62 -3.37
N LYS A 115 7.88 -16.88 -4.33
CA LYS A 115 8.11 -17.14 -5.76
C LYS A 115 9.44 -16.50 -6.21
N LYS A 116 10.05 -17.10 -7.23
CA LYS A 116 11.17 -16.48 -7.95
C LYS A 116 10.64 -15.47 -9.00
N PRO A 117 11.43 -14.47 -9.45
CA PRO A 117 12.84 -14.20 -9.11
C PRO A 117 13.04 -13.67 -7.67
N VAL A 118 14.30 -13.52 -7.28
CA VAL A 118 14.70 -12.85 -6.04
C VAL A 118 15.01 -11.39 -6.39
N ASP A 119 14.39 -10.45 -5.69
CA ASP A 119 14.71 -9.03 -5.76
C ASP A 119 15.84 -8.70 -4.78
N ARG A 120 16.81 -7.89 -5.23
CA ARG A 120 17.90 -7.37 -4.41
C ARG A 120 17.59 -5.92 -4.06
N ILE A 121 17.26 -5.66 -2.81
CA ILE A 121 16.71 -4.37 -2.37
C ILE A 121 17.67 -3.74 -1.33
N PRO A 122 18.16 -2.52 -1.56
CA PRO A 122 18.88 -1.76 -0.53
C PRO A 122 18.06 -1.66 0.76
N SER A 123 18.69 -1.84 1.91
CA SER A 123 18.04 -1.88 3.22
C SER A 123 17.19 -0.66 3.52
N GLU A 124 17.68 0.52 3.18
CA GLU A 124 17.03 1.80 3.35
C GLU A 124 15.73 1.91 2.55
N LEU A 125 15.54 1.09 1.52
CA LEU A 125 14.27 1.02 0.78
C LEU A 125 13.30 -0.01 1.38
N VAL A 126 13.60 -0.60 2.54
CA VAL A 126 12.73 -1.56 3.22
C VAL A 126 12.10 -0.91 4.46
N LEU A 127 10.77 -0.92 4.52
CA LEU A 127 10.04 -0.44 5.69
C LEU A 127 10.29 -1.34 6.89
N ALA A 128 10.28 -0.76 8.09
CA ALA A 128 10.40 -1.50 9.33
C ALA A 128 9.19 -2.44 9.50
N THR A 129 9.42 -3.75 9.33
CA THR A 129 8.40 -4.77 9.59
C THR A 129 8.97 -5.89 10.45
N GLN A 130 8.11 -6.66 11.11
CA GLN A 130 8.48 -7.86 11.86
C GLN A 130 9.27 -8.89 11.02
N ALA A 131 9.22 -8.82 9.70
CA ALA A 131 10.04 -9.65 8.80
C ALA A 131 11.54 -9.38 8.96
N VAL A 132 11.91 -8.11 9.15
CA VAL A 132 13.29 -7.62 9.08
C VAL A 132 13.85 -7.13 10.42
N LEU A 133 13.05 -7.21 11.49
CA LEU A 133 13.56 -7.02 12.84
C LEU A 133 14.45 -8.20 13.26
N PRO A 134 15.48 -7.97 14.09
CA PRO A 134 16.36 -9.03 14.60
C PRO A 134 15.53 -10.14 15.26
N ARG A 135 15.42 -11.30 14.59
CA ARG A 135 14.68 -12.44 15.15
C ARG A 135 15.58 -13.21 16.11
N ARG A 136 15.10 -13.50 17.31
CA ARG A 136 15.70 -14.48 18.24
C ARG A 136 15.58 -15.96 17.77
N ARG A 137 15.35 -16.24 16.48
CA ARG A 137 14.94 -17.59 16.00
C ARG A 137 16.05 -18.32 15.23
N THR A 138 16.16 -19.62 15.52
CA THR A 138 17.16 -20.59 15.07
C THR A 138 17.04 -21.07 13.61
N ARG A 139 15.93 -20.79 12.90
CA ARG A 139 15.78 -21.06 11.46
C ARG A 139 15.47 -19.77 10.70
N VAL A 140 16.40 -19.37 9.84
CA VAL A 140 16.25 -18.25 8.91
C VAL A 140 15.33 -18.70 7.78
N LYS A 141 14.07 -18.25 7.80
CA LYS A 141 13.21 -18.34 6.62
C LYS A 141 13.65 -17.26 5.62
N PRO A 142 13.64 -17.53 4.30
CA PRO A 142 13.95 -16.50 3.32
C PRO A 142 12.92 -15.37 3.42
N LEU A 143 13.36 -14.14 3.16
CA LEU A 143 12.48 -12.98 3.11
C LEU A 143 11.61 -13.06 1.84
N SER A 144 10.37 -12.61 1.96
CA SER A 144 9.44 -12.53 0.82
C SER A 144 8.58 -11.27 0.95
N HIS A 145 8.23 -10.69 -0.20
CA HIS A 145 7.32 -9.56 -0.27
C HIS A 145 5.94 -9.88 0.29
N CYS A 146 5.36 -8.93 1.02
CA CYS A 146 3.96 -9.03 1.44
C CYS A 146 3.04 -8.94 0.22
N ALA A 147 2.22 -9.96 -0.03
CA ALA A 147 1.29 -9.97 -1.16
C ALA A 147 0.31 -8.79 -1.13
N HIS A 148 -0.22 -8.43 0.04
CA HIS A 148 -1.17 -7.33 0.18
C HIS A 148 -0.53 -5.99 -0.15
N TYR A 149 0.62 -5.69 0.45
CA TYR A 149 1.36 -4.46 0.17
C TYR A 149 1.79 -4.39 -1.30
N TYR A 150 2.28 -5.51 -1.85
CA TYR A 150 2.81 -5.59 -3.21
C TYR A 150 1.73 -5.44 -4.29
N PHE A 151 0.59 -6.15 -4.17
CA PHE A 151 -0.45 -6.16 -5.21
C PHE A 151 -1.52 -5.07 -5.00
N ASN A 152 -1.89 -4.80 -3.74
CA ASN A 152 -3.01 -3.91 -3.43
C ASN A 152 -2.55 -2.51 -3.03
N GLY A 153 -1.24 -2.35 -2.76
CA GLY A 153 -0.67 -1.11 -2.30
C GLY A 153 -1.03 -0.74 -0.87
N LEU A 154 -1.54 -1.69 -0.07
CA LEU A 154 -1.87 -1.50 1.34
C LEU A 154 -1.65 -2.80 2.11
N CYS A 155 -1.11 -2.67 3.32
CA CYS A 155 -1.09 -3.75 4.30
C CYS A 155 -1.60 -3.25 5.65
N HIS A 156 -2.68 -3.87 6.15
CA HIS A 156 -3.29 -3.54 7.45
C HIS A 156 -2.47 -4.01 8.66
N ARG A 157 -1.38 -4.76 8.43
CA ARG A 157 -0.48 -5.19 9.51
C ARG A 157 0.65 -4.21 9.78
N GLY A 158 0.88 -3.23 8.89
CA GLY A 158 1.94 -2.23 9.02
C GLY A 158 3.28 -2.82 9.50
N VAL A 159 3.78 -2.28 10.60
CA VAL A 159 5.02 -2.69 11.29
C VAL A 159 4.99 -4.12 11.82
N ALA A 160 3.81 -4.66 12.16
CA ALA A 160 3.65 -6.04 12.65
C ALA A 160 3.66 -7.08 11.52
N CYS A 161 3.80 -6.68 10.25
CA CYS A 161 3.80 -7.60 9.13
C CYS A 161 5.01 -8.54 9.15
N ASN A 162 4.78 -9.83 8.92
CA ASN A 162 5.83 -10.86 8.85
C ASN A 162 6.51 -10.96 7.48
N PHE A 163 6.20 -10.05 6.56
CA PHE A 163 6.73 -10.02 5.20
C PHE A 163 7.35 -8.65 4.89
N VAL A 164 8.18 -8.59 3.85
CA VAL A 164 8.89 -7.37 3.46
C VAL A 164 7.95 -6.41 2.73
N HIS A 165 7.98 -5.14 3.14
CA HIS A 165 7.39 -4.02 2.40
C HIS A 165 8.54 -3.16 1.87
N ALA A 166 8.58 -2.97 0.55
CA ALA A 166 9.63 -2.18 -0.10
C ALA A 166 9.06 -0.83 -0.55
N VAL A 167 9.83 0.23 -0.37
CA VAL A 167 9.53 1.58 -0.86
C VAL A 167 9.70 1.57 -2.39
N THR A 168 8.70 2.08 -3.10
CA THR A 168 8.83 2.33 -4.53
C THR A 168 9.18 3.80 -4.76
N VAL A 169 10.29 4.07 -5.44
CA VAL A 169 10.73 5.41 -5.82
C VAL A 169 10.63 5.57 -7.34
N ASN A 170 10.01 6.65 -7.81
CA ASN A 170 9.99 7.02 -9.22
C ASN A 170 10.26 8.53 -9.35
N PRO A 171 11.42 8.93 -9.89
CA PRO A 171 11.79 10.35 -9.99
C PRO A 171 10.93 11.13 -10.98
N ASN A 172 10.22 10.43 -11.88
CA ASN A 172 9.36 11.04 -12.91
C ASN A 172 7.94 11.36 -12.40
N VAL A 173 7.65 11.15 -11.12
CA VAL A 173 6.37 11.60 -10.54
C VAL A 173 6.45 13.12 -10.35
N GLU A 174 5.67 13.86 -11.16
CA GLU A 174 5.62 15.31 -11.16
C GLU A 174 4.66 15.86 -10.08
N GLY A 175 5.09 16.88 -9.32
CA GLY A 175 4.29 17.60 -8.32
C GLY A 175 4.12 16.90 -6.96
N ASP A 176 3.60 17.66 -5.97
CA ASP A 176 3.05 17.12 -4.70
C ASP A 176 1.67 16.48 -4.96
N LEU A 177 1.59 15.59 -5.95
CA LEU A 177 0.36 14.90 -6.26
C LEU A 177 -0.11 14.11 -5.04
N PRO A 178 -1.43 14.05 -4.78
CA PRO A 178 -1.98 13.27 -3.67
C PRO A 178 -1.59 11.80 -3.87
N ARG A 179 -0.54 11.42 -3.15
CA ARG A 179 0.09 10.12 -2.98
C ARG A 179 -0.46 9.03 -3.92
N ILE A 180 0.22 8.84 -5.05
CA ILE A 180 -0.15 7.82 -6.06
C ILE A 180 0.11 6.42 -5.48
N PHE A 181 -0.93 5.62 -5.34
CA PHE A 181 -0.78 4.21 -4.99
C PHE A 181 0.07 3.49 -6.06
N CYS A 182 1.12 2.81 -5.62
CA CYS A 182 1.90 1.94 -6.48
C CYS A 182 1.07 0.69 -6.81
N ARG A 183 0.22 0.81 -7.84
CA ARG A 183 -0.52 -0.33 -8.38
C ARG A 183 0.42 -1.20 -9.21
N SER A 184 1.19 -2.02 -8.51
CA SER A 184 1.92 -3.19 -8.99
C SER A 184 2.98 -2.93 -10.08
N HIS A 185 4.18 -3.45 -9.83
CA HIS A 185 5.29 -3.65 -10.77
C HIS A 185 4.94 -4.58 -11.96
N ARG A 186 3.69 -4.61 -12.44
CA ARG A 186 3.29 -5.40 -13.61
C ARG A 186 3.85 -4.83 -14.93
N ARG A 187 4.44 -3.64 -14.94
CA ARG A 187 4.80 -2.95 -16.20
C ARG A 187 6.10 -2.15 -16.24
N GLN A 188 7.06 -2.42 -15.36
CA GLN A 188 8.43 -1.92 -15.52
C GLN A 188 9.45 -3.05 -15.32
N GLN A 189 9.26 -4.17 -16.02
CA GLN A 189 10.43 -4.83 -16.59
C GLN A 189 10.75 -4.02 -17.85
N SER A 190 11.74 -3.14 -17.71
CA SER A 190 12.43 -2.52 -18.83
C SER A 190 12.71 -3.60 -19.88
N GLY A 191 12.14 -3.41 -21.08
CA GLY A 191 12.50 -4.20 -22.24
C GLY A 191 14.01 -4.13 -22.42
N GLY A 192 14.68 -5.25 -22.12
CA GLY A 192 16.09 -5.41 -22.40
C GLY A 192 16.31 -5.19 -23.89
N SER A 193 17.10 -4.17 -24.20
CA SER A 193 17.62 -3.86 -25.52
C SER A 193 18.13 -5.12 -26.20
N LYS A 194 17.39 -5.64 -27.18
CA LYS A 194 17.96 -6.51 -28.20
C LYS A 194 18.32 -5.65 -29.39
N GLY A 195 19.51 -5.05 -29.33
CA GLY A 195 20.25 -4.70 -30.52
C GLY A 195 20.65 -6.00 -31.21
N SER A 196 20.03 -6.30 -32.36
CA SER A 196 20.58 -7.25 -33.32
C SER A 196 20.62 -6.56 -34.68
N THR A 197 21.77 -5.98 -34.99
CA THR A 197 22.17 -5.63 -36.36
C THR A 197 22.13 -6.90 -37.21
N LYS A 198 21.15 -7.01 -38.11
CA LYS A 198 21.20 -7.96 -39.23
C LYS A 198 21.98 -7.30 -40.36
N ALA A 199 23.22 -7.73 -40.57
CA ALA A 199 23.93 -7.53 -41.82
C ALA A 199 23.33 -8.46 -42.88
N SER A 200 22.77 -7.89 -43.94
CA SER A 200 22.35 -8.61 -45.14
C SER A 200 23.56 -8.80 -46.05
N ILE A 201 23.97 -10.05 -46.27
CA ILE A 201 24.80 -10.43 -47.43
C ILE A 201 23.84 -11.09 -48.42
N LYS A 202 23.61 -10.42 -49.56
CA LYS A 202 22.96 -11.00 -50.73
C LYS A 202 24.04 -11.64 -51.60
N SER A 203 23.93 -12.94 -51.83
CA SER A 203 24.58 -13.62 -52.95
C SER A 203 23.62 -13.59 -54.13
N ALA A 204 24.03 -13.01 -55.25
CA ALA A 204 23.36 -13.15 -56.53
C ALA A 204 24.10 -14.23 -57.33
N GLY A 205 23.33 -15.19 -57.84
CA GLY A 205 23.72 -16.00 -58.99
C GLY A 205 23.42 -15.27 -60.29
#